data_AF-A0A327ZZH0-F1
#
_entry.id   AF-A0A327ZZH0-F1
#
_cell.length_a   1.000
_cell.length_b   1.000
_cell.length_c   1.000
_cell.angle_alpha   90.00
_cell.angle_beta   90.00
_cell.angle_gamma   90.00
#
_symmetry.space_group_name_H-M   'P 1'
#
loop_
_entity.id
_entity.type
_entity.pdbx_description
1 polymer ?
#
loop_
_entity_poly.entity_id
_entity_poly.type
_entity_poly.pdbx_seq_one_letter_code
_entity_poly.pdbx_strand_id
1 'polypeptide(L)'
;MNNNGKRKTYYLSEANILKLDELKTEKGLTNMNQVLTYLFEKEEECLRNNYQSFNDKLIAIDKTSEMILEIVSWSADRNDHIPVMSFKEGQNISYNKAKEFVEENKQQTIKKKKDSFFL
;
A
#
# COMPACT_ATOMS: atom_id res chain seq x y z
N MET A 1 32.98 -0.70 29.03
CA MET A 1 32.90 -1.25 27.66
C MET A 1 33.28 -0.14 26.69
N ASN A 2 34.45 -0.23 26.06
CA ASN A 2 34.87 0.76 25.06
C ASN A 2 34.17 0.47 23.73
N ASN A 3 33.18 1.29 23.38
CA ASN A 3 32.56 1.30 22.05
C ASN A 3 33.53 1.95 21.04
N ASN A 4 34.63 1.26 20.72
CA ASN A 4 35.46 1.65 19.59
C ASN A 4 34.77 1.23 18.30
N GLY A 5 33.98 2.14 17.73
CA GLY A 5 33.46 1.98 16.37
C GLY A 5 34.62 1.72 15.42
N LYS A 6 34.62 0.56 14.74
CA LYS A 6 35.65 0.24 13.74
C LYS A 6 35.50 1.20 12.57
N ARG A 7 36.39 2.20 12.46
CA ARG A 7 36.52 3.02 11.25
C ARG A 7 36.88 2.10 10.09
N LYS A 8 35.98 2.01 9.11
CA LYS A 8 36.26 1.35 7.82
C LYS A 8 36.52 2.44 6.80
N THR A 9 37.66 2.33 6.12
CA THR A 9 38.02 3.19 4.99
C THR A 9 37.69 2.42 3.72
N TYR A 10 36.91 3.03 2.83
CA TYR A 10 36.59 2.48 1.52
C TYR A 10 37.25 3.36 0.47
N TYR A 11 37.89 2.73 -0.52
CA TYR A 11 38.50 3.42 -1.64
C TYR A 11 37.54 3.35 -2.83
N LEU A 12 37.31 4.50 -3.46
CA LEU A 12 36.53 4.59 -4.68
C LEU A 12 37.46 4.34 -5.88
N SER A 13 36.91 3.78 -6.95
CA SER A 13 37.62 3.71 -8.23
C SER A 13 37.83 5.13 -8.78
N GLU A 14 38.88 5.31 -9.58
CA GLU A 14 39.19 6.58 -10.22
C GLU A 14 38.03 7.11 -11.08
N ALA A 15 37.34 6.22 -11.79
CA ALA A 15 36.14 6.54 -12.56
C ALA A 15 35.00 7.12 -11.68
N ASN A 16 34.85 6.63 -10.45
CA ASN A 16 33.84 7.16 -9.53
C ASN A 16 34.25 8.51 -8.95
N ILE A 17 35.53 8.72 -8.70
CA ILE A 17 36.07 10.01 -8.22
C ILE A 17 35.85 11.09 -9.29
N LEU A 18 36.17 10.79 -10.55
CA LEU A 18 35.94 11.72 -11.67
C LEU A 18 34.47 12.13 -11.79
N LYS A 19 33.55 11.17 -11.69
CA LYS A 19 32.10 11.48 -11.70
C LYS A 19 31.66 12.35 -10.53
N LEU A 20 32.23 12.16 -9.35
CA LEU A 20 31.94 13.00 -8.19
C LEU A 20 32.49 14.42 -8.37
N ASP A 21 33.65 14.58 -8.99
CA ASP A 21 34.22 15.89 -9.30
C ASP A 21 33.49 16.62 -10.43
N GLU A 22 33.00 15.89 -11.43
CA GLU A 22 32.09 16.42 -12.46
C GLU A 22 30.81 16.94 -11.80
N LEU A 23 30.16 16.13 -10.95
CA LEU A 23 28.97 16.51 -10.21
C LEU A 23 29.22 17.73 -9.29
N LYS A 24 30.37 17.75 -8.64
CA LYS A 24 30.81 18.87 -7.80
C LYS A 24 30.88 20.16 -8.60
N THR A 25 31.49 20.12 -9.78
CA THR A 25 31.61 21.27 -10.68
C THR A 25 30.24 21.70 -11.21
N GLU A 26 29.43 20.77 -11.68
CA GLU A 26 28.11 21.03 -12.27
C GLU A 26 27.16 21.70 -11.27
N LYS A 27 27.17 21.27 -10.00
CA LYS A 27 26.32 21.81 -8.95
C LYS A 27 26.96 22.95 -8.15
N GLY A 28 28.17 23.39 -8.52
CA GLY A 28 28.88 24.48 -7.85
C GLY A 28 29.25 24.19 -6.40
N LEU A 29 29.50 22.93 -6.06
CA LEU A 29 29.78 22.49 -4.69
C LEU A 29 31.26 22.69 -4.34
N THR A 30 31.54 23.18 -3.13
CA THR A 30 32.91 23.59 -2.75
C THR A 30 33.76 22.41 -2.26
N ASN A 31 33.13 21.39 -1.66
CA ASN A 31 33.84 20.26 -1.06
C ASN A 31 33.08 18.93 -1.23
N MET A 32 33.79 17.82 -1.04
CA MET A 32 33.23 16.48 -1.24
C MET A 32 32.15 16.11 -0.21
N ASN A 33 32.18 16.71 1.00
CA ASN A 33 31.10 16.50 1.97
C ASN A 33 29.78 17.04 1.45
N GLN A 34 29.78 18.22 0.80
CA GLN A 34 28.59 18.78 0.17
C GLN A 34 28.08 17.90 -0.99
N VAL A 35 28.99 17.30 -1.76
CA VAL A 35 28.62 16.35 -2.84
C VAL A 35 27.92 15.13 -2.26
N LEU A 36 28.45 14.57 -1.17
CA LEU A 36 27.84 13.41 -0.51
C LEU A 36 26.49 13.77 0.10
N THR A 37 26.38 14.91 0.79
CA THR A 37 25.10 15.39 1.33
C THR A 37 24.06 15.53 0.22
N TYR A 38 24.42 16.16 -0.90
CA TYR A 38 23.54 16.30 -2.05
C TYR A 38 23.04 14.95 -2.61
N LEU A 39 23.94 13.96 -2.71
CA LEU A 39 23.58 12.63 -3.18
C LEU A 39 22.60 11.92 -2.24
N PHE A 40 22.82 12.01 -0.92
CA PHE A 40 21.91 11.43 0.07
C PHE A 40 20.53 12.10 0.05
N GLU A 41 20.47 13.42 -0.07
CA GLU A 41 19.20 14.15 -0.19
C GLU A 41 18.42 13.73 -1.44
N LYS A 42 19.12 13.53 -2.58
CA LYS A 42 18.49 13.06 -3.83
C LYS A 42 18.00 11.62 -3.75
N GLU A 43 18.74 10.74 -3.08
CA GLU A 43 18.29 9.38 -2.82
C GLU A 43 17.03 9.37 -1.95
N GLU A 44 17.01 10.17 -0.88
CA GLU A 44 15.85 10.27 0.02
C GLU A 44 14.61 10.83 -0.70
N GLU A 45 14.78 11.85 -1.55
CA GLU A 45 13.73 12.40 -2.42
C GLU A 45 13.18 11.33 -3.38
N CYS A 46 14.06 10.56 -4.02
CA CYS A 46 13.66 9.46 -4.91
C CYS A 46 12.87 8.38 -4.17
N LEU A 47 13.33 7.99 -2.98
CA LEU A 47 12.62 7.03 -2.13
C LEU A 47 11.23 7.54 -1.75
N ARG A 48 11.09 8.77 -1.26
CA ARG A 48 9.78 9.35 -0.91
C ARG A 48 8.81 9.34 -2.10
N ASN A 49 9.27 9.77 -3.28
CA ASN A 49 8.45 9.79 -4.49
C ASN A 49 8.00 8.38 -4.91
N ASN A 50 8.89 7.39 -4.80
CA ASN A 50 8.54 6.00 -5.09
C ASN A 50 7.54 5.42 -4.08
N TYR A 51 7.68 5.72 -2.79
CA TYR A 51 6.71 5.32 -1.77
C TYR A 51 5.35 5.96 -1.98
N GLN A 52 5.31 7.23 -2.37
CA GLN A 52 4.07 7.93 -2.69
C GLN A 52 3.37 7.30 -3.90
N SER A 53 4.10 7.02 -4.98
CA SER A 53 3.57 6.29 -6.13
C SER A 53 3.06 4.89 -5.78
N PHE A 54 3.72 4.19 -4.86
CA PHE A 54 3.28 2.88 -4.40
C PHE A 54 1.97 2.96 -3.61
N ASN A 55 1.84 3.93 -2.71
CA ASN A 55 0.59 4.17 -1.97
C ASN A 55 -0.56 4.55 -2.92
N ASP A 56 -0.30 5.39 -3.93
CA ASP A 56 -1.31 5.74 -4.93
C ASP A 56 -1.80 4.51 -5.71
N LYS A 57 -0.89 3.59 -6.05
CA LYS A 57 -1.24 2.30 -6.67
C LYS A 57 -2.08 1.42 -5.74
N LEU A 58 -1.75 1.36 -4.45
CA LEU A 58 -2.54 0.60 -3.47
C LEU A 58 -3.95 1.17 -3.33
N ILE A 59 -4.10 2.49 -3.25
CA ILE A 59 -5.41 3.16 -3.19
C ILE A 59 -6.24 2.84 -4.44
N ALA A 60 -5.62 2.82 -5.63
CA ALA A 60 -6.31 2.45 -6.86
C ALA A 60 -6.79 0.98 -6.86
N ILE A 61 -5.96 0.06 -6.35
CA ILE A 61 -6.32 -1.36 -6.19
C ILE A 61 -7.48 -1.53 -5.21
N ASP A 62 -7.46 -0.81 -4.10
CA ASP A 62 -8.50 -0.88 -3.07
C ASP A 62 -9.87 -0.45 -3.62
N LYS A 63 -9.94 0.72 -4.28
CA LYS A 63 -11.16 1.20 -4.96
C LYS A 63 -11.67 0.22 -6.02
N THR A 64 -10.77 -0.40 -6.77
CA THR A 64 -11.14 -1.39 -7.79
C THR A 64 -11.73 -2.64 -7.13
N SER A 65 -11.15 -3.05 -6.00
CA SER A 65 -11.63 -4.20 -5.22
C SER A 65 -13.01 -3.91 -4.61
N GLU A 66 -13.24 -2.71 -4.09
CA GLU A 66 -14.57 -2.27 -3.63
C GLU A 66 -15.62 -2.35 -4.74
N MET A 67 -15.31 -1.82 -5.93
CA MET A 67 -16.22 -1.90 -7.08
C MET A 67 -16.53 -3.35 -7.48
N ILE A 68 -15.52 -4.23 -7.50
CA ILE A 68 -15.73 -5.65 -7.84
C ILE A 68 -16.64 -6.31 -6.81
N LEU A 69 -16.41 -6.07 -5.51
CA LEU A 69 -17.24 -6.62 -4.44
C LEU A 69 -18.70 -6.16 -4.56
N GLU A 70 -18.92 -4.91 -4.99
CA GLU A 70 -20.26 -4.40 -5.25
C GLU A 70 -20.90 -5.06 -6.49
N ILE A 71 -20.19 -5.21 -7.61
CA ILE A 71 -20.71 -5.92 -8.78
C ILE A 71 -21.07 -7.38 -8.42
N VAL A 72 -20.22 -8.04 -7.63
CA VAL A 72 -20.49 -9.40 -7.16
C VAL A 72 -21.72 -9.43 -6.26
N SER A 73 -21.88 -8.47 -5.34
CA SER A 73 -23.06 -8.41 -4.47
C SER A 73 -24.35 -8.20 -5.28
N TRP A 74 -24.32 -7.38 -6.34
CA TRP A 74 -25.43 -7.24 -7.28
C TRP A 74 -25.76 -8.54 -8.01
N SER A 75 -24.75 -9.22 -8.53
CA SER A 75 -24.97 -10.48 -9.27
C SER A 75 -25.55 -11.59 -8.38
N ALA A 76 -25.35 -11.48 -7.06
CA ALA A 76 -25.89 -12.39 -6.07
C ALA A 76 -27.24 -11.93 -5.49
N ASP A 77 -27.60 -10.65 -5.61
CA ASP A 77 -28.89 -10.13 -5.16
C ASP A 77 -30.00 -10.53 -6.15
N ARG A 78 -31.03 -11.20 -5.62
CA ARG A 78 -32.21 -11.64 -6.39
C ARG A 78 -33.41 -10.72 -6.19
N ASN A 79 -33.27 -9.65 -5.41
CA ASN A 79 -34.36 -8.83 -4.91
C ASN A 79 -34.33 -7.35 -5.36
N ASP A 80 -33.58 -6.99 -6.41
CA ASP A 80 -33.57 -5.65 -7.04
C ASP A 80 -33.33 -4.46 -6.07
N HIS A 81 -32.47 -4.60 -5.06
CA HIS A 81 -32.13 -3.48 -4.18
C HIS A 81 -31.08 -2.55 -4.82
N ILE A 82 -31.46 -1.31 -5.07
CA ILE A 82 -30.53 -0.26 -5.55
C ILE A 82 -29.53 0.06 -4.42
N PRO A 83 -28.20 -0.04 -4.62
CA PRO A 83 -27.24 0.40 -3.64
C PRO A 83 -27.25 1.93 -3.56
N VAL A 84 -27.33 2.44 -2.34
CA VAL A 84 -27.03 3.84 -2.07
C VAL A 84 -25.52 3.90 -1.88
N MET A 85 -24.80 4.53 -2.83
CA MET A 85 -23.36 4.78 -2.69
C MET A 85 -23.09 5.60 -1.42
N SER A 86 -22.66 4.93 -0.36
CA SER A 86 -22.25 5.56 0.89
C SER A 86 -20.75 5.84 0.84
N PHE A 87 -20.36 6.98 0.25
CA PHE A 87 -18.97 7.46 0.15
C PHE A 87 -18.35 7.91 1.49
N LYS A 88 -18.86 7.47 2.65
CA LYS A 88 -18.26 7.81 3.94
C LYS A 88 -17.24 6.75 4.36
N GLU A 89 -15.99 7.17 4.49
CA GLU A 89 -14.90 6.39 5.09
C GLU A 89 -15.37 5.73 6.40
N GLY A 90 -15.21 4.40 6.47
CA GLY A 90 -15.48 3.61 7.67
C GLY A 90 -16.93 3.11 7.85
N GLN A 91 -17.85 3.42 6.93
CA GLN A 91 -19.22 2.88 6.97
C GLN A 91 -19.63 2.34 5.60
N ASN A 92 -18.99 1.24 5.18
CA ASN A 92 -19.44 0.49 4.02
C ASN A 92 -20.70 -0.33 4.40
N ILE A 93 -21.86 0.34 4.33
CA ILE A 93 -23.18 -0.23 4.62
C ILE A 93 -23.43 -1.48 3.76
N SER A 94 -22.92 -1.51 2.54
CA SER A 94 -23.03 -2.65 1.62
C SER A 94 -22.25 -3.86 2.11
N TYR A 95 -21.03 -3.67 2.62
CA TYR A 95 -20.24 -4.74 3.23
C TYR A 95 -20.94 -5.33 4.47
N ASN A 96 -21.46 -4.48 5.36
CA ASN A 96 -22.14 -4.93 6.57
C ASN A 96 -23.42 -5.71 6.24
N LYS A 97 -24.22 -5.24 5.26
CA LYS A 97 -25.41 -5.96 4.80
C LYS A 97 -25.08 -7.29 4.12
N ALA A 98 -24.01 -7.34 3.31
CA ALA A 98 -23.57 -8.59 2.70
C ALA A 98 -23.11 -9.62 3.75
N LYS A 99 -22.42 -9.16 4.80
CA LYS A 99 -22.03 -10.01 5.93
C LYS A 99 -23.24 -10.54 6.70
N GLU A 100 -24.21 -9.69 7.03
CA GLU A 100 -25.46 -10.09 7.69
C GLU A 100 -26.22 -11.14 6.86
N PHE A 101 -26.36 -10.94 5.55
CA PHE A 101 -27.01 -11.89 4.64
C PHE A 101 -26.32 -13.26 4.62
N VAL A 102 -24.98 -13.30 4.62
CA VAL A 102 -24.23 -14.57 4.66
C VAL A 102 -24.39 -15.27 6.01
N GLU A 103 -24.38 -14.53 7.11
CA GLU A 103 -24.57 -15.09 8.46
C GLU A 103 -25.98 -15.64 8.67
N GLU A 104 -27.01 -14.95 8.18
CA GLU A 104 -28.40 -15.42 8.21
C GLU A 104 -28.60 -16.71 7.41
N ASN A 105 -28.04 -16.78 6.19
CA ASN A 105 -28.12 -17.98 5.36
C ASN A 105 -27.39 -19.18 6.00
N LYS A 106 -26.25 -18.96 6.67
CA LYS A 106 -25.57 -20.01 7.44
C LYS A 106 -26.45 -20.52 8.58
N GLN A 107 -27.11 -19.63 9.33
CA GLN A 107 -28.00 -20.04 10.43
C GLN A 107 -29.24 -20.80 9.93
N GLN A 108 -29.85 -20.40 8.81
CA GLN A 108 -30.98 -21.12 8.21
C GLN A 108 -30.58 -22.51 7.71
N THR A 109 -29.37 -22.66 7.18
CA THR A 109 -28.84 -23.97 6.75
C THR A 109 -28.60 -24.92 7.94
N ILE A 110 -28.16 -24.37 9.08
CA ILE A 110 -27.98 -25.13 10.33
C ILE A 110 -29.34 -25.56 10.92
N LYS A 111 -30.37 -24.70 10.87
CA LYS A 111 -31.75 -25.07 11.27
C LYS A 111 -32.33 -26.20 10.41
N LYS A 112 -32.23 -26.10 9.07
CA LYS A 112 -32.69 -27.16 8.17
C LYS A 112 -32.02 -28.51 8.40
N LYS A 113 -30.73 -28.52 8.77
CA LYS A 113 -30.03 -29.76 9.17
C LYS A 113 -30.58 -30.34 10.49
N LYS A 114 -30.90 -29.52 11.48
CA LYS A 114 -31.47 -30.01 12.76
C LYS A 114 -32.88 -30.58 12.59
N ASP A 115 -33.71 -29.97 11.75
CA ASP A 115 -35.08 -30.43 11.52
C ASP A 115 -35.13 -31.75 10.71
N SER A 116 -34.10 -32.04 9.90
CA SER A 116 -33.97 -33.34 9.21
C SER A 116 -33.47 -34.49 10.08
N PHE A 117 -32.98 -34.22 11.30
CA PHE A 117 -32.52 -35.27 12.24
C PHE A 117 -33.63 -35.78 13.18
N PHE A 118 -34.83 -35.18 13.13
CA PHE A 118 -35.99 -35.57 13.97
C PHE A 118 -37.17 -36.14 13.16
N LEU A 119 -36.90 -36.67 11.95
CA LEU A 119 -37.84 -37.47 11.15
C LEU A 119 -37.35 -38.92 11.06
#